data_AF-A0A819YGD2-F1
#
_entry.id   AF-A0A819YGD2-F1
#
_cell.length_a   1.000
_cell.length_b   1.000
_cell.length_c   1.000
_cell.angle_alpha   90.00
_cell.angle_beta   90.00
_cell.angle_gamma   90.00
#
_symmetry.space_group_name_H-M   'P 1'
#
loop_
_entity.id
_entity.type
_entity.pdbx_description
1 polymer ?
#
loop_
_entity_poly.entity_id
_entity_poly.type
_entity_poly.pdbx_seq_one_letter_code
_entity_poly.pdbx_strand_id
1 'polypeptide(L)'
;MGRCVKILFGSLSIIVALIAIGIGYLKMNDLYRQKLFARFLNKISDPNNTAMMDIRCNQLLKHSNVKGQVLEIGSGTGINFPCLHNNTNIQSYIGIEPNVQTYSYFYDFIKQWDKIPYEIHLLNDSATDMHEVKSNSIDTVIMTLVLCSIPDPLPEKVLLEVHRILKPGGKFIF
;
A
#
# COMPACT_ATOMS: atom_id res chain seq x y z
N MET A 1 43.41 1.34 33.72
CA MET A 1 42.98 1.44 32.30
C MET A 1 42.21 0.20 31.78
N GLY A 2 42.44 -1.02 32.27
CA GLY A 2 41.83 -2.24 31.70
C GLY A 2 40.38 -2.59 32.09
N ARG A 3 39.78 -1.94 33.10
CA ARG A 3 38.43 -2.29 33.61
C ARG A 3 37.31 -1.59 32.81
N CYS A 4 37.48 -0.33 32.42
CA CYS A 4 36.52 0.37 31.54
C CYS A 4 36.46 -0.23 30.13
N VAL A 5 37.61 -0.64 29.57
CA VAL A 5 37.68 -1.24 28.23
C VAL A 5 36.89 -2.56 28.18
N LYS A 6 37.03 -3.44 29.19
CA LYS A 6 36.25 -4.69 29.25
C LYS A 6 34.74 -4.48 29.38
N ILE A 7 34.30 -3.45 30.09
CA ILE A 7 32.88 -3.11 30.24
C ILE A 7 32.32 -2.56 28.92
N LEU A 8 33.07 -1.71 28.21
CA LEU A 8 32.72 -1.19 26.88
C LEU A 8 32.61 -2.28 25.81
N PHE A 9 33.54 -3.24 25.79
CA PHE A 9 33.47 -4.37 24.85
C PHE A 9 32.36 -5.37 25.19
N GLY A 10 32.09 -5.60 26.49
CA GLY A 10 30.99 -6.44 26.96
C GLY A 10 29.61 -5.86 26.64
N SER A 11 29.42 -4.55 26.85
CA SER A 11 28.17 -3.87 26.52
C SER A 11 27.91 -3.80 25.02
N LEU A 12 28.94 -3.56 24.20
CA LEU A 12 28.83 -3.61 22.75
C LEU A 12 28.41 -5.00 22.24
N SER A 13 28.95 -6.07 22.83
CA SER A 13 28.62 -7.45 22.46
C SER A 13 27.16 -7.81 22.80
N ILE A 14 26.65 -7.33 23.93
CA ILE A 14 25.24 -7.51 24.33
C ILE A 14 24.32 -6.74 23.39
N ILE A 15 24.67 -5.51 23.02
CA ILE A 15 23.89 -4.70 22.07
C ILE A 15 23.82 -5.40 20.71
N VAL A 16 24.94 -5.92 20.19
CA VAL A 16 24.96 -6.66 18.92
C VAL A 16 24.11 -7.92 19.00
N ALA A 17 24.17 -8.68 20.10
CA ALA A 17 23.34 -9.87 20.30
C ALA A 17 21.84 -9.52 20.35
N LEU A 18 21.46 -8.45 21.05
CA LEU A 18 20.07 -7.96 21.10
C LEU A 18 19.57 -7.49 19.74
N ILE A 19 20.41 -6.79 18.96
CA ILE A 19 20.10 -6.42 17.58
C ILE A 19 19.90 -7.67 16.72
N ALA A 20 20.79 -8.67 16.83
CA ALA A 20 20.68 -9.92 16.08
C ALA A 20 19.40 -10.71 16.45
N ILE A 21 19.06 -10.78 17.74
CA ILE A 21 17.80 -11.37 18.22
C ILE A 21 16.59 -10.59 17.68
N GLY A 22 16.64 -9.26 17.69
CA GLY A 22 15.60 -8.40 17.13
C GLY A 22 15.40 -8.60 15.63
N ILE A 23 16.50 -8.66 14.86
CA ILE A 23 16.48 -8.97 13.42
C ILE A 23 15.96 -10.40 13.18
N GLY A 24 16.38 -11.37 14.00
CA GLY A 24 15.88 -12.73 13.96
C GLY A 24 14.38 -12.80 14.21
N TYR A 25 13.88 -12.08 15.21
CA TYR A 25 12.46 -12.01 15.53
C TYR A 25 11.63 -11.34 14.42
N LEU A 26 12.14 -10.27 13.81
CA LEU A 26 11.53 -9.63 12.63
C LEU A 26 11.46 -10.57 11.42
N LYS A 27 12.48 -11.41 11.24
CA LYS A 27 12.51 -12.44 10.18
C LYS A 27 11.59 -13.61 10.48
N MET A 28 11.38 -13.95 11.75
CA MET A 28 10.58 -15.11 12.18
C MET A 28 9.09 -14.77 12.40
N ASN A 29 8.72 -13.51 12.64
CA ASN A 29 7.36 -13.12 12.99
C ASN A 29 6.75 -12.14 11.96
N ASP A 30 6.04 -12.71 11.00
CA ASP A 30 5.36 -11.99 9.92
C ASP A 30 4.35 -10.96 10.42
N LEU A 31 3.57 -11.31 11.46
CA LEU A 31 2.58 -10.40 12.05
C LEU A 31 3.26 -9.15 12.65
N TYR A 32 4.38 -9.34 13.35
CA TYR A 32 5.11 -8.22 13.93
C TYR A 32 5.72 -7.31 12.84
N ARG A 33 6.31 -7.92 11.80
CA ARG A 33 6.84 -7.19 10.63
C ARG A 33 5.74 -6.39 9.93
N GLN A 34 4.58 -7.00 9.69
CA GLN A 34 3.41 -6.37 9.09
C GLN A 34 2.90 -5.18 9.90
N LYS A 35 2.79 -5.33 11.23
CA LYS A 35 2.41 -4.23 12.15
C LYS A 35 3.40 -3.08 12.11
N LEU A 36 4.70 -3.38 12.17
CA LEU A 36 5.74 -2.36 12.11
C LEU A 36 5.71 -1.61 10.76
N PHE A 37 5.56 -2.35 9.66
CA PHE A 37 5.43 -1.77 8.33
C PHE A 37 4.19 -0.88 8.22
N ALA A 38 3.02 -1.34 8.67
CA ALA A 38 1.79 -0.53 8.64
C ALA A 38 1.94 0.77 9.43
N ARG A 39 2.54 0.71 10.63
CA ARG A 39 2.85 1.91 11.44
C ARG A 39 3.81 2.86 10.73
N PHE A 40 4.85 2.32 10.11
CA PHE A 40 5.82 3.10 9.35
C PHE A 40 5.15 3.77 8.14
N LEU A 41 4.42 2.99 7.34
CA LEU A 41 3.69 3.46 6.16
C LEU A 41 2.72 4.59 6.53
N ASN A 42 1.94 4.43 7.59
CA ASN A 42 1.02 5.48 8.07
C ASN A 42 1.75 6.77 8.45
N LYS A 43 2.96 6.67 9.02
CA LYS A 43 3.74 7.84 9.44
C LYS A 43 4.37 8.58 8.26
N ILE A 44 4.76 7.88 7.21
CA ILE A 44 5.37 8.49 6.01
C ILE A 44 4.33 8.92 4.98
N SER A 45 3.12 8.38 5.04
CA SER A 45 1.99 8.74 4.19
C SER A 45 1.35 10.03 4.72
N ASP A 46 2.06 11.14 4.53
CA ASP A 46 1.60 12.47 4.93
C ASP A 46 0.85 13.14 3.76
N PRO A 47 -0.48 13.34 3.85
CA PRO A 47 -1.24 14.06 2.84
C PRO A 47 -0.87 15.56 2.75
N ASN A 48 -0.15 16.10 3.74
CA ASN A 48 0.29 17.50 3.72
C ASN A 48 1.61 17.68 2.95
N ASN A 49 2.26 16.60 2.50
CA ASN A 49 3.38 16.69 1.58
C ASN A 49 2.86 17.04 0.18
N THR A 50 2.71 18.34 -0.06
CA THR A 50 2.08 18.87 -1.28
C THR A 50 2.82 18.46 -2.55
N ALA A 51 4.16 18.40 -2.56
CA ALA A 51 4.90 18.01 -3.76
C ALA A 51 4.60 16.56 -4.20
N MET A 52 4.59 15.61 -3.27
CA MET A 52 4.26 14.21 -3.57
C MET A 52 2.78 14.03 -3.87
N MET A 53 1.91 14.72 -3.14
CA MET A 53 0.46 14.68 -3.37
C MET A 53 0.06 15.32 -4.70
N ASP A 54 0.73 16.40 -5.10
CA ASP A 54 0.52 17.03 -6.40
C ASP A 54 0.91 16.07 -7.51
N ILE A 55 2.02 15.33 -7.39
CA ILE A 55 2.39 14.32 -8.39
C ILE A 55 1.32 13.22 -8.46
N ARG A 56 0.91 12.66 -7.31
CA ARG A 56 -0.15 11.63 -7.22
C ARG A 56 -1.47 12.12 -7.83
N CYS A 57 -1.98 13.24 -7.35
CA CYS A 57 -3.23 13.80 -7.81
C CYS A 57 -3.14 14.26 -9.27
N ASN A 58 -2.02 14.82 -9.75
CA ASN A 58 -1.88 15.15 -11.16
C ASN A 58 -1.92 13.88 -12.04
N GLN A 59 -1.26 12.80 -11.66
CA GLN A 59 -1.34 11.54 -12.40
C GLN A 59 -2.76 10.97 -12.40
N LEU A 60 -3.43 10.96 -11.24
CA LEU A 60 -4.79 10.45 -11.09
C LEU A 60 -5.86 11.36 -11.74
N LEU A 61 -5.68 12.67 -11.73
CA LEU A 61 -6.71 13.66 -12.12
C LEU A 61 -6.49 14.26 -13.51
N LYS A 62 -5.25 14.46 -14.00
CA LYS A 62 -5.00 15.10 -15.30
C LYS A 62 -5.04 14.14 -16.49
N HIS A 63 -4.60 12.89 -16.32
CA HIS A 63 -4.34 12.01 -17.47
C HIS A 63 -5.40 10.92 -17.70
N SER A 64 -6.31 10.73 -16.74
CA SER A 64 -7.25 9.61 -16.78
C SER A 64 -8.41 9.86 -15.83
N ASN A 65 -9.62 10.10 -16.36
CA ASN A 65 -10.81 10.14 -15.53
C ASN A 65 -11.00 8.77 -14.85
N VAL A 66 -10.58 8.66 -13.59
CA VAL A 66 -10.82 7.50 -12.73
C VAL A 66 -12.33 7.34 -12.61
N LYS A 67 -12.87 6.20 -13.06
CA LYS A 67 -14.32 6.01 -13.18
C LYS A 67 -14.72 4.55 -13.14
N GLY A 68 -16.01 4.32 -12.90
CA GLY A 68 -16.64 3.00 -12.93
C GLY A 68 -16.26 2.17 -11.70
N GLN A 69 -16.10 0.87 -11.89
CA GLN A 69 -15.52 -0.01 -10.90
C GLN A 69 -14.01 0.22 -10.86
N VAL A 70 -13.52 0.77 -9.75
CA VAL A 70 -12.12 1.12 -9.54
C VAL A 70 -11.47 0.08 -8.65
N LEU A 71 -10.29 -0.39 -9.04
CA LEU A 71 -9.44 -1.21 -8.20
C LEU A 71 -8.10 -0.51 -7.98
N GLU A 72 -7.65 -0.40 -6.74
CA GLU A 72 -6.33 0.13 -6.38
C GLU A 72 -5.45 -1.00 -5.84
N ILE A 73 -4.32 -1.23 -6.49
CA ILE A 73 -3.29 -2.15 -6.01
C ILE A 73 -2.40 -1.40 -5.01
N GLY A 74 -2.23 -1.97 -3.82
CA GLY A 74 -1.46 -1.39 -2.71
C GLY A 74 -2.12 -0.15 -2.12
N SER A 75 -3.42 -0.23 -1.83
CA SER A 75 -4.20 0.88 -1.25
C SER A 75 -3.67 1.34 0.12
N GLY A 76 -2.90 0.49 0.81
CA GLY A 76 -2.15 0.86 2.01
C GLY A 76 -3.02 1.53 3.06
N THR A 77 -2.64 2.75 3.45
CA THR A 77 -3.36 3.57 4.44
C THR A 77 -4.30 4.60 3.82
N GLY A 78 -4.61 4.50 2.53
CA GLY A 78 -5.61 5.33 1.84
C GLY A 78 -5.08 6.66 1.31
N ILE A 79 -3.77 6.81 1.10
CA ILE A 79 -3.12 8.09 0.77
C ILE A 79 -3.59 8.74 -0.55
N ASN A 80 -4.27 8.01 -1.43
CA ASN A 80 -4.85 8.54 -2.67
C ASN A 80 -6.24 9.17 -2.49
N PHE A 81 -6.89 8.99 -1.34
CA PHE A 81 -8.21 9.54 -1.07
C PHE A 81 -8.34 11.07 -1.15
N PRO A 82 -7.33 11.91 -0.84
CA PRO A 82 -7.40 13.35 -1.09
C PRO A 82 -7.69 13.69 -2.57
N CYS A 83 -7.32 12.80 -3.51
CA CYS A 83 -7.59 12.98 -4.94
C CYS A 83 -8.90 12.29 -5.38
N LEU A 84 -9.35 11.26 -4.66
CA LEU A 84 -10.44 10.38 -5.09
C LEU A 84 -11.78 10.67 -4.39
N HIS A 85 -11.76 11.24 -3.18
CA HIS A 85 -12.93 11.26 -2.29
C HIS A 85 -14.16 11.89 -2.95
N ASN A 86 -13.99 13.01 -3.66
CA ASN A 86 -15.08 13.76 -4.29
C ASN A 86 -15.40 13.32 -5.73
N ASN A 87 -14.75 12.28 -6.26
CA ASN A 87 -14.93 11.88 -7.65
C ASN A 87 -16.23 11.06 -7.84
N THR A 88 -17.25 11.71 -8.39
CA THR A 88 -18.57 11.11 -8.64
C THR A 88 -18.63 10.15 -9.82
N ASN A 89 -17.56 10.03 -10.61
CA ASN A 89 -17.50 9.06 -11.72
C ASN A 89 -17.15 7.64 -11.22
N ILE A 90 -16.66 7.51 -9.98
CA ILE A 90 -16.38 6.23 -9.33
C ILE A 90 -17.71 5.63 -8.86
N GLN A 91 -17.98 4.39 -9.26
CA GLN A 91 -19.17 3.62 -8.86
C GLN A 91 -18.88 2.77 -7.62
N SER A 92 -17.71 2.14 -7.57
CA SER A 92 -17.21 1.38 -6.43
C SER A 92 -15.70 1.38 -6.42
N TYR A 93 -15.11 1.15 -5.25
CA TYR A 93 -13.68 1.07 -5.04
C TYR A 93 -13.31 -0.23 -4.33
N ILE A 94 -12.31 -0.93 -4.87
CA ILE A 94 -11.70 -2.13 -4.30
C ILE A 94 -10.21 -1.86 -4.07
N GLY A 95 -9.74 -1.93 -2.83
CA GLY A 95 -8.32 -1.88 -2.50
C GLY A 95 -7.73 -3.29 -2.34
N ILE A 96 -6.65 -3.61 -3.05
CA ILE A 96 -5.87 -4.83 -2.89
C ILE A 96 -4.70 -4.53 -1.98
N GLU A 97 -4.70 -5.07 -0.75
CA GLU A 97 -3.65 -4.83 0.23
C GLU A 97 -3.42 -6.08 1.09
N PRO A 98 -2.31 -6.82 0.87
CA PRO A 98 -2.07 -8.07 1.59
C PRO A 98 -1.69 -7.86 3.07
N ASN A 99 -1.34 -6.64 3.48
CA ASN A 99 -1.07 -6.33 4.87
C ASN A 99 -2.32 -5.80 5.58
N VAL A 100 -3.13 -6.70 6.12
CA VAL A 100 -4.35 -6.35 6.88
C VAL A 100 -4.12 -5.40 8.07
N GLN A 101 -2.87 -5.23 8.54
CA GLN A 101 -2.55 -4.28 9.60
C GLN A 101 -2.65 -2.81 9.15
N THR A 102 -2.75 -2.54 7.84
CA THR A 102 -2.99 -1.19 7.29
C THR A 102 -4.46 -0.79 7.33
N TYR A 103 -5.39 -1.74 7.45
CA TYR A 103 -6.82 -1.50 7.23
C TYR A 103 -7.42 -0.53 8.23
N SER A 104 -7.03 -0.61 9.51
CA SER A 104 -7.50 0.37 10.51
C SER A 104 -7.04 1.78 10.17
N TYR A 105 -5.78 1.94 9.74
CA TYR A 105 -5.24 3.22 9.30
C TYR A 105 -5.95 3.74 8.06
N PHE A 106 -6.23 2.86 7.10
CA PHE A 106 -7.01 3.19 5.90
C PHE A 106 -8.38 3.74 6.28
N TYR A 107 -9.17 2.99 7.06
CA TYR A 107 -10.52 3.40 7.44
C TYR A 107 -10.52 4.67 8.29
N ASP A 108 -9.60 4.81 9.23
CA ASP A 108 -9.50 6.00 10.07
C ASP A 108 -9.02 7.23 9.28
N PHE A 109 -8.20 7.02 8.25
CA PHE A 109 -7.82 8.08 7.32
C PHE A 109 -9.00 8.54 6.48
N ILE A 110 -9.73 7.61 5.86
CA ILE A 110 -10.79 7.98 4.92
C ILE A 110 -12.04 8.56 5.59
N LYS A 111 -12.29 8.22 6.86
CA LYS A 111 -13.37 8.81 7.68
C LYS A 111 -13.24 10.33 7.85
N GLN A 112 -12.05 10.89 7.62
CA GLN A 112 -11.83 12.34 7.67
C GLN A 112 -12.44 13.07 6.47
N TRP A 113 -12.88 12.34 5.42
CA TRP A 113 -13.53 12.90 4.24
C TRP A 113 -15.05 12.76 4.36
N ASP A 114 -15.75 13.88 4.53
CA ASP A 114 -17.21 13.92 4.71
C ASP A 114 -18.03 13.44 3.49
N LYS A 115 -17.38 13.22 2.34
CA LYS A 115 -18.07 12.97 1.06
C LYS A 115 -17.31 11.95 0.22
N ILE A 116 -17.52 10.67 0.49
CA ILE A 116 -17.16 9.57 -0.40
C ILE A 116 -18.47 9.00 -0.96
N PRO A 117 -18.82 9.25 -2.24
CA PRO A 117 -20.12 8.91 -2.80
C PRO A 117 -20.22 7.46 -3.33
N TYR A 118 -19.28 6.58 -2.97
CA TYR A 118 -19.17 5.21 -3.46
C TYR A 118 -18.74 4.25 -2.36
N GLU A 119 -19.06 2.97 -2.55
CA GLU A 119 -18.68 1.90 -1.62
C GLU A 119 -17.19 1.56 -1.73
N ILE A 120 -16.59 1.20 -0.60
CA ILE A 120 -15.18 0.85 -0.48
C ILE A 120 -15.04 -0.52 0.17
N HIS A 121 -14.31 -1.39 -0.50
CA HIS A 121 -13.96 -2.71 -0.01
C HIS A 121 -12.44 -2.91 -0.06
N LEU A 122 -11.88 -3.56 0.96
CA LEU A 122 -10.48 -3.98 0.97
C LEU A 122 -10.42 -5.50 0.89
N LEU A 123 -9.61 -6.03 -0.02
CA LEU A 123 -9.39 -7.45 -0.22
C LEU A 123 -7.96 -7.80 0.18
N ASN A 124 -7.81 -8.88 0.94
CA ASN A 124 -6.54 -9.41 1.39
C ASN A 124 -5.92 -10.31 0.31
N ASP A 125 -5.80 -9.75 -0.89
CA ASP A 125 -5.27 -10.41 -2.07
C ASP A 125 -3.84 -9.91 -2.35
N SER A 126 -3.11 -10.67 -3.17
CA SER A 126 -1.84 -10.23 -3.72
C SER A 126 -2.05 -9.53 -5.05
N ALA A 127 -1.20 -8.56 -5.38
CA ALA A 127 -1.15 -7.99 -6.73
C ALA A 127 -0.90 -9.05 -7.83
N THR A 128 -0.29 -10.19 -7.47
CA THR A 128 0.00 -11.31 -8.38
C THR A 128 -1.11 -12.35 -8.44
N ASP A 129 -2.13 -12.26 -7.58
CA ASP A 129 -3.26 -13.19 -7.51
C ASP A 129 -4.47 -12.50 -6.88
N MET A 130 -5.29 -11.88 -7.73
CA MET A 130 -6.53 -11.20 -7.35
C MET A 130 -7.74 -12.12 -7.52
N HIS A 131 -7.69 -13.29 -6.88
CA HIS A 131 -8.66 -14.38 -7.04
C HIS A 131 -10.11 -14.01 -6.67
N GLU A 132 -10.32 -13.03 -5.79
CA GLU A 132 -11.66 -12.52 -5.46
C GLU A 132 -12.23 -11.60 -6.57
N VAL A 133 -11.38 -11.15 -7.51
CA VAL A 133 -11.75 -10.22 -8.59
C VAL A 133 -11.99 -10.97 -9.89
N LYS A 134 -13.18 -10.76 -10.46
CA LYS A 134 -13.59 -11.39 -11.73
C LYS A 134 -12.79 -10.82 -12.91
N SER A 135 -12.62 -11.64 -13.94
CA SER A 135 -12.03 -11.19 -15.20
C SER A 135 -12.96 -10.19 -15.91
N ASN A 136 -12.40 -9.20 -16.60
CA ASN A 136 -13.15 -8.17 -17.32
C ASN A 136 -14.23 -7.46 -16.47
N SER A 137 -13.96 -7.17 -15.19
CA SER A 137 -14.93 -6.51 -14.29
C SER A 137 -14.54 -5.10 -13.87
N ILE A 138 -13.29 -4.71 -14.03
CA ILE A 138 -12.76 -3.43 -13.56
C ILE A 138 -12.64 -2.41 -14.70
N ASP A 139 -13.16 -1.20 -14.49
CA ASP A 139 -13.09 -0.11 -15.46
C ASP A 139 -11.76 0.65 -15.36
N THR A 140 -11.25 0.84 -14.14
CA THR A 140 -10.00 1.53 -13.87
C THR A 140 -9.17 0.81 -12.80
N VAL A 141 -7.93 0.46 -13.12
CA VAL A 141 -6.94 -0.03 -12.16
C VAL A 141 -5.92 1.08 -11.86
N ILE A 142 -5.68 1.33 -10.57
CA ILE A 142 -4.71 2.30 -10.05
C ILE A 142 -3.58 1.53 -9.36
N MET A 143 -2.34 1.97 -9.54
CA MET A 143 -1.20 1.46 -8.82
C MET A 143 -0.14 2.54 -8.63
N THR A 144 -0.18 3.27 -7.52
CA THR A 144 0.77 4.37 -7.29
C THR A 144 1.90 3.94 -6.35
N LEU A 145 3.16 3.96 -6.81
CA LEU A 145 4.36 3.69 -6.00
C LEU A 145 4.43 2.27 -5.39
N VAL A 146 3.81 1.27 -6.04
CA VAL A 146 3.78 -0.13 -5.55
C VAL A 146 4.75 -1.05 -6.31
N LEU A 147 5.01 -0.81 -7.59
CA LEU A 147 5.89 -1.65 -8.41
C LEU A 147 7.29 -1.82 -7.84
N CYS A 148 7.84 -0.79 -7.21
CA CYS A 148 9.18 -0.85 -6.59
C CYS A 148 9.27 -1.82 -5.40
N SER A 149 8.13 -2.28 -4.86
CA SER A 149 8.06 -3.22 -3.75
C SER A 149 7.76 -4.66 -4.21
N ILE A 150 7.53 -4.87 -5.51
CA ILE A 150 7.27 -6.19 -6.10
C ILE A 150 8.63 -6.77 -6.53
N PRO A 151 9.09 -7.88 -5.92
CA PRO A 151 10.39 -8.44 -6.27
C PRO A 151 10.36 -9.10 -7.64
N ASP A 152 11.46 -9.01 -8.37
CA ASP A 152 11.63 -9.79 -9.59
C ASP A 152 11.49 -11.30 -9.31
N PRO A 153 10.85 -12.08 -10.20
CA PRO A 153 10.30 -11.69 -11.51
C PRO A 153 8.79 -11.38 -11.49
N LEU A 154 8.22 -11.03 -10.34
CA LEU A 154 6.78 -10.91 -10.16
C LEU A 154 6.08 -9.73 -10.91
N PRO A 155 6.74 -8.64 -11.36
CA PRO A 155 6.05 -7.56 -12.05
C PRO A 155 5.25 -8.02 -13.28
N GLU A 156 5.75 -9.00 -14.05
CA GLU A 156 5.03 -9.54 -15.21
C GLU A 156 3.70 -10.20 -14.81
N LYS A 157 3.70 -10.96 -13.70
CA LYS A 157 2.47 -11.58 -13.18
C LYS A 157 1.44 -10.55 -12.75
N VAL A 158 1.88 -9.44 -12.15
CA VAL A 158 0.99 -8.34 -11.79
C VAL A 158 0.36 -7.72 -13.03
N LEU A 159 1.14 -7.48 -14.09
CA LEU A 159 0.60 -6.94 -15.34
C LEU A 159 -0.40 -7.90 -16.01
N LEU A 160 -0.15 -9.21 -15.96
CA LEU A 160 -1.08 -10.23 -16.45
C LEU A 160 -2.39 -10.22 -15.65
N GLU A 161 -2.31 -10.13 -14.32
CA GLU A 161 -3.49 -10.03 -13.47
C GLU A 161 -4.28 -8.74 -13.72
N VAL A 162 -3.59 -7.59 -13.84
CA VAL A 162 -4.21 -6.31 -14.23
C VAL A 162 -4.92 -6.44 -15.57
N HIS A 163 -4.29 -7.06 -16.56
CA HIS A 163 -4.90 -7.30 -17.86
C HIS A 163 -6.13 -8.21 -17.76
N ARG A 164 -6.08 -9.26 -16.94
CA ARG A 164 -7.19 -10.19 -16.73
C ARG A 164 -8.43 -9.50 -16.16
N ILE A 165 -8.26 -8.66 -15.15
CA ILE A 165 -9.39 -8.02 -14.43
C ILE A 165 -9.97 -6.82 -15.18
N LEU A 166 -9.19 -6.16 -16.03
CA LEU A 166 -9.64 -4.99 -16.79
C LEU A 166 -10.67 -5.39 -17.84
N LYS A 167 -11.75 -4.62 -17.92
CA LYS A 167 -12.68 -4.68 -19.05
C LYS A 167 -11.96 -4.34 -20.35
N PRO A 168 -12.46 -4.81 -21.52
CA PRO A 168 -12.05 -4.27 -22.81
C PRO A 168 -12.22 -2.74 -22.83
N GLY A 169 -11.14 -2.00 -23.09
CA GLY A 169 -11.13 -0.54 -23.06
C GLY A 169 -10.99 0.10 -21.67
N GLY A 170 -10.81 -0.72 -20.62
CA GLY A 170 -10.48 -0.26 -19.27
C GLY A 170 -9.10 0.41 -19.20
N LYS A 171 -8.87 1.17 -18.14
CA LYS A 171 -7.64 1.96 -17.97
C LYS A 171 -6.77 1.43 -16.84
N PHE A 172 -5.47 1.40 -17.09
CA PHE A 172 -4.46 1.15 -16.07
C PHE A 172 -3.65 2.43 -15.84
N ILE A 173 -3.50 2.85 -14.58
CA ILE A 173 -2.81 4.07 -14.16
C ILE A 173 -1.72 3.64 -13.17
N PHE A 174 -0.44 3.88 -13.48
CA PHE A 174 0.71 3.47 -12.68
C PHE A 174 1.88 4.44 -12.77
#